data_AF-A0A2K2AN87-F1
#
_entry.id   AF-A0A2K2AN87-F1
#
_cell.length_a   1.000
_cell.length_b   1.000
_cell.length_c   1.000
_cell.angle_alpha   90.00
_cell.angle_beta   90.00
_cell.angle_gamma   90.00
#
_symmetry.space_group_name_H-M   'P 1'
#
loop_
_entity.id
_entity.type
_entity.pdbx_description
1 polymer ?
#
loop_
_entity_poly.entity_id
_entity_poly.type
_entity_poly.pdbx_seq_one_letter_code
_entity_poly.pdbx_strand_id
1 'polypeptide(L)'
;MASLQASSFLFSSCSCSTRINAAVSVPKLPRFRLPVPRTPLRFVEELNLRDGFTSTVPLLENTRPDHQCEPIESKTTAAAAKLYAILEAVSDRVEMHKNIGEQRDNWNKLLLNSINMITLTAATMAGVASAGTVGAPLLALKLSSTLLFSAATGMLLIMNKIQPSQLAEEQRNATRLFKQLYSHIRTTLALRDPTALDVKDAMEKTLALDKAYPLPLLGKMIEKFPEKFEPAVWWPKTQGSPRKQRKTQGRNGCSGDLEEEMRQVIEVIKRKDSEDYMRLGNLALKVNKILAISGPLLTGIAAAGSAFVGHGSWAAIVAVTAGALASTVNTFEHGGQIGMVVEMYRNCAGFFTLMEESIETSIQQRDFEKSEDREMFEMNVALKLGRSLSQLRDLARKSSSSHVDGSTIDEFASKLF
;
A
#
# COMPACT_ATOMS: atom_id res chain seq x y z
N MET A 1 -37.50 -26.73 -51.36
CA MET A 1 -37.21 -27.73 -52.40
C MET A 1 -35.72 -27.66 -52.73
N ALA A 2 -35.05 -28.82 -52.75
CA ALA A 2 -33.75 -29.17 -53.36
C ALA A 2 -32.53 -28.25 -53.10
N SER A 3 -31.52 -28.63 -52.32
CA SER A 3 -30.44 -29.63 -52.55
C SER A 3 -29.39 -29.22 -53.58
N LEU A 4 -28.16 -28.95 -53.14
CA LEU A 4 -26.90 -29.12 -53.89
C LEU A 4 -25.80 -29.41 -52.85
N GLN A 5 -25.37 -30.67 -52.69
CA GLN A 5 -24.37 -31.43 -53.46
C GLN A 5 -22.97 -31.35 -52.84
N ALA A 6 -22.56 -32.50 -52.31
CA ALA A 6 -21.25 -32.77 -51.74
C ALA A 6 -20.18 -32.96 -52.83
N SER A 7 -18.93 -32.68 -52.49
CA SER A 7 -17.77 -33.32 -53.11
C SER A 7 -16.78 -33.78 -52.04
N SER A 8 -16.36 -35.02 -52.25
CA SER A 8 -15.54 -35.88 -51.41
C SER A 8 -14.05 -35.64 -51.66
N PHE A 9 -13.23 -35.67 -50.59
CA PHE A 9 -11.80 -35.97 -50.72
C PHE A 9 -11.43 -37.19 -49.88
N LEU A 10 -10.78 -38.12 -50.56
CA LEU A 10 -10.41 -39.47 -50.14
C LEU A 10 -9.17 -39.46 -49.23
N PHE A 11 -9.14 -40.48 -48.37
CA PHE A 11 -8.05 -40.87 -47.49
C PHE A 11 -6.74 -41.17 -48.25
N SER A 12 -5.61 -40.79 -47.63
CA SER A 12 -4.34 -41.49 -47.82
C SER A 12 -3.78 -41.85 -46.45
N SER A 13 -3.59 -43.15 -46.25
CA SER A 13 -3.10 -43.80 -45.05
C SER A 13 -1.56 -43.82 -45.09
N CYS A 14 -0.91 -43.19 -44.11
CA CYS A 14 0.52 -43.43 -43.85
C CYS A 14 0.70 -43.97 -42.44
N SER A 15 1.06 -45.25 -42.38
CA SER A 15 1.52 -45.98 -41.20
C SER A 15 2.90 -45.46 -40.77
N CYS A 16 2.96 -44.78 -39.62
CA CYS A 16 4.20 -44.58 -38.88
C CYS A 16 3.93 -44.90 -37.41
N SER A 17 4.32 -46.11 -36.97
CA SER A 17 4.35 -46.46 -35.57
C SER A 17 5.44 -45.63 -34.86
N THR A 18 5.05 -44.74 -33.96
CA THR A 18 5.94 -44.25 -32.92
C THR A 18 5.24 -44.46 -31.57
N ARG A 19 5.60 -45.56 -30.91
CA ARG A 19 5.31 -45.77 -29.49
C ARG A 19 6.11 -44.73 -28.70
N ILE A 20 5.43 -43.77 -28.07
CA ILE A 20 6.06 -42.87 -27.10
C ILE A 20 5.96 -43.54 -25.73
N ASN A 21 7.01 -44.27 -25.35
CA ASN A 21 7.25 -44.67 -23.96
C ASN A 21 7.93 -43.50 -23.24
N ALA A 22 7.17 -42.67 -22.51
CA ALA A 22 7.73 -41.67 -21.63
C ALA A 22 8.10 -42.31 -20.28
N ALA A 23 9.33 -42.83 -20.19
CA ALA A 23 9.94 -43.19 -18.91
C ALA A 23 10.51 -41.92 -18.26
N VAL A 24 9.96 -41.53 -17.10
CA VAL A 24 10.51 -40.43 -16.30
C VAL A 24 11.73 -40.95 -15.54
N SER A 25 12.91 -40.75 -16.12
CA SER A 25 14.19 -40.93 -15.41
C SER A 25 14.40 -39.75 -14.45
N VAL A 26 14.13 -39.99 -13.16
CA VAL A 26 14.43 -39.07 -12.06
C VAL A 26 15.96 -39.04 -11.84
N PRO A 27 16.64 -37.87 -11.91
CA PRO A 27 18.04 -37.80 -11.54
C PRO A 27 18.18 -37.99 -10.03
N LYS A 28 19.02 -38.94 -9.59
CA LYS A 28 19.37 -39.13 -8.19
C LYS A 28 20.11 -37.90 -7.67
N LEU A 29 19.50 -37.15 -6.75
CA LEU A 29 20.14 -36.07 -6.01
C LEU A 29 21.21 -36.63 -5.05
N PRO A 30 22.39 -35.97 -4.91
CA PRO A 30 23.39 -36.36 -3.93
C PRO A 30 22.87 -36.14 -2.50
N ARG A 31 23.07 -37.15 -1.66
CA ARG A 31 22.58 -37.21 -0.27
C ARG A 31 23.49 -36.38 0.64
N PHE A 32 23.17 -35.12 0.86
CA PHE A 32 23.84 -34.31 1.89
C PHE A 32 23.33 -34.72 3.28
N ARG A 33 24.22 -35.26 4.11
CA ARG A 33 23.96 -35.50 5.54
C ARG A 33 24.36 -34.25 6.32
N LEU A 34 23.37 -33.48 6.77
CA LEU A 34 23.57 -32.47 7.82
C LEU A 34 23.67 -33.18 9.17
N PRO A 35 24.72 -32.94 9.99
CA PRO A 35 24.77 -33.48 11.34
C PRO A 35 23.71 -32.79 12.19
N VAL A 36 22.84 -33.59 12.80
CA VAL A 36 21.85 -33.15 13.80
C VAL A 36 22.59 -32.99 15.14
N PRO A 37 22.62 -31.80 15.76
CA PRO A 37 23.05 -31.67 17.15
C PRO A 37 21.90 -32.09 18.06
N ARG A 38 22.12 -33.11 18.90
CA ARG A 38 21.21 -33.49 19.98
C ARG A 38 21.66 -32.82 21.30
N THR A 39 20.67 -32.22 21.97
CA THR A 39 20.50 -31.97 23.43
C THR A 39 21.37 -30.91 24.14
N PRO A 40 20.98 -30.36 25.32
CA PRO A 40 19.64 -29.98 25.84
C PRO A 40 19.61 -28.57 26.54
N LEU A 41 18.39 -28.05 26.79
CA LEU A 41 17.91 -27.19 27.90
C LEU A 41 18.70 -25.96 28.45
N ARG A 42 17.90 -24.92 28.73
CA ARG A 42 18.10 -23.74 29.62
C ARG A 42 19.09 -22.68 29.13
N PHE A 43 18.55 -21.50 28.78
CA PHE A 43 19.11 -20.21 29.21
C PHE A 43 18.08 -19.09 28.95
N VAL A 44 17.11 -18.95 29.85
CA VAL A 44 16.30 -17.74 30.03
C VAL A 44 16.74 -17.17 31.37
N GLU A 45 17.99 -16.71 31.49
CA GLU A 45 18.47 -15.92 32.65
C GLU A 45 19.91 -15.41 32.50
N GLU A 46 20.31 -14.74 31.41
CA GLU A 46 21.62 -14.04 31.41
C GLU A 46 21.78 -12.97 30.31
N LEU A 47 20.90 -11.97 30.28
CA LEU A 47 21.09 -10.75 29.46
C LEU A 47 21.00 -9.45 30.27
N ASN A 48 21.24 -9.53 31.59
CA ASN A 48 21.53 -8.35 32.40
C ASN A 48 22.98 -8.45 32.88
N LEU A 49 23.74 -7.37 32.64
CA LEU A 49 25.16 -7.16 32.97
C LEU A 49 26.18 -7.79 32.01
N ARG A 50 26.65 -6.99 31.05
CA ARG A 50 28.10 -6.71 31.00
C ARG A 50 28.42 -5.41 30.29
N ASP A 51 28.98 -4.53 31.11
CA ASP A 51 29.61 -3.25 30.82
C ASP A 51 31.04 -3.47 30.26
N GLY A 52 31.53 -2.50 29.48
CA GLY A 52 32.95 -2.25 29.19
C GLY A 52 33.75 -3.28 28.38
N PHE A 53 34.16 -2.91 27.16
CA PHE A 53 35.40 -3.41 26.56
C PHE A 53 36.23 -2.25 26.00
N THR A 54 37.19 -1.83 26.82
CA THR A 54 38.42 -1.13 26.47
C THR A 54 39.35 -2.09 25.71
N SER A 55 39.82 -1.70 24.52
CA SER A 55 41.01 -2.31 23.92
C SER A 55 42.24 -1.48 24.28
N THR A 56 43.09 -2.04 25.14
CA THR A 56 44.53 -1.75 25.23
C THR A 56 45.25 -2.48 24.09
N VAL A 57 46.37 -1.98 23.54
CA VAL A 57 47.78 -2.38 23.78
C VAL A 57 48.66 -1.67 22.70
N PRO A 58 49.97 -1.36 22.85
CA PRO A 58 50.84 -1.12 24.02
C PRO A 58 51.54 0.26 24.04
N LEU A 59 52.00 0.63 25.24
CA LEU A 59 52.87 1.75 25.58
C LEU A 59 54.32 1.51 25.11
N LEU A 60 54.90 2.46 24.37
CA LEU A 60 56.36 2.70 24.35
C LEU A 60 56.57 4.13 24.86
N GLU A 61 57.20 4.24 26.02
CA GLU A 61 57.52 5.50 26.68
C GLU A 61 58.86 6.03 26.15
N ASN A 62 58.89 7.27 25.66
CA ASN A 62 59.90 8.27 26.09
C ASN A 62 59.76 9.64 25.38
N THR A 63 59.76 10.67 26.24
CA THR A 63 60.21 12.07 26.02
C THR A 63 59.27 13.06 25.28
N ARG A 64 58.78 14.04 26.04
CA ARG A 64 58.05 15.28 25.66
C ARG A 64 59.02 16.41 25.22
N PRO A 65 58.55 17.58 24.75
CA PRO A 65 57.27 17.92 24.10
C PRO A 65 57.47 18.75 22.81
N ASP A 66 56.35 19.19 22.23
CA ASP A 66 56.22 20.36 21.34
C ASP A 66 56.08 20.05 19.84
N HIS A 67 54.86 19.70 19.44
CA HIS A 67 54.19 20.33 18.29
C HIS A 67 52.69 20.14 18.45
N GLN A 68 51.97 21.25 18.47
CA GLN A 68 50.52 21.32 18.42
C GLN A 68 50.04 20.57 17.17
N CYS A 69 49.46 19.40 17.37
CA CYS A 69 48.55 18.81 16.41
C CYS A 69 47.28 18.51 17.21
N GLU A 70 46.34 19.44 17.15
CA GLU A 70 44.97 19.26 17.62
C GLU A 70 44.46 17.90 17.13
N PRO A 71 44.09 16.96 18.00
CA PRO A 71 43.26 15.86 17.56
C PRO A 71 41.90 16.50 17.22
N ILE A 72 41.50 16.44 15.96
CA ILE A 72 40.10 16.70 15.59
C ILE A 72 39.27 15.56 16.20
N GLU A 73 39.02 15.61 17.50
CA GLU A 73 37.93 14.90 18.13
C GLU A 73 36.66 15.59 17.63
N SER A 74 36.10 15.10 16.52
CA SER A 74 34.71 15.42 16.18
C SER A 74 33.83 14.86 17.30
N LYS A 75 33.58 15.66 18.35
CA LYS A 75 32.68 15.31 19.45
C LYS A 75 31.27 15.27 18.88
N THR A 76 30.88 14.12 18.35
CA THR A 76 29.49 13.84 17.98
C THR A 76 28.65 14.06 19.24
N THR A 77 27.78 15.06 19.20
CA THR A 77 26.94 15.39 20.36
C THR A 77 26.04 14.18 20.68
N ALA A 78 25.67 14.00 21.95
CA ALA A 78 24.78 12.91 22.35
C ALA A 78 23.44 12.92 21.59
N ALA A 79 23.00 14.10 21.13
CA ALA A 79 21.83 14.26 20.27
C ALA A 79 22.09 13.74 18.84
N ALA A 80 23.25 14.04 18.26
CA ALA A 80 23.64 13.50 16.96
C ALA A 80 23.76 11.97 16.98
N ALA A 81 24.37 11.39 18.02
CA ALA A 81 24.44 9.92 18.17
C ALA A 81 23.04 9.27 18.22
N LYS A 82 22.09 9.88 18.96
CA LYS A 82 20.70 9.42 19.00
C LYS A 82 19.99 9.56 17.65
N LEU A 83 20.21 10.65 16.92
CA LEU A 83 19.64 10.80 15.57
C LEU A 83 20.20 9.78 14.58
N TYR A 84 21.49 9.44 14.66
CA TYR A 84 22.05 8.36 13.84
C TYR A 84 21.41 7.00 14.14
N ALA A 85 21.19 6.68 15.43
CA ALA A 85 20.49 5.46 15.81
C ALA A 85 19.04 5.42 15.28
N ILE A 86 18.33 6.56 15.33
CA ILE A 86 16.98 6.66 14.73
C ILE A 86 17.05 6.53 13.21
N LEU A 87 18.03 7.17 12.56
CA LEU A 87 18.22 7.13 11.11
C LEU A 87 18.46 5.69 10.62
N GLU A 88 19.29 4.91 11.33
CA GLU A 88 19.53 3.49 11.06
C GLU A 88 18.24 2.69 11.18
N ALA A 89 17.49 2.88 12.27
CA ALA A 89 16.21 2.21 12.51
C ALA A 89 15.14 2.60 11.47
N VAL A 90 15.17 3.84 10.96
CA VAL A 90 14.30 4.30 9.86
C VAL A 90 14.74 3.67 8.53
N SER A 91 16.03 3.56 8.27
CA SER A 91 16.56 2.90 7.07
C SER A 91 16.14 1.44 7.00
N ASP A 92 16.26 0.70 8.11
CA ASP A 92 15.79 -0.68 8.22
C ASP A 92 14.28 -0.80 7.92
N ARG A 93 13.47 0.11 8.47
CA ARG A 93 12.02 0.16 8.16
C ARG A 93 11.72 0.43 6.68
N VAL A 94 12.51 1.26 6.01
CA VAL A 94 12.36 1.49 4.56
C VAL A 94 12.54 0.18 3.79
N GLU A 95 13.58 -0.59 4.10
CA GLU A 95 13.83 -1.88 3.45
C GLU A 95 12.78 -2.92 3.81
N MET A 96 12.40 -2.99 5.09
CA MET A 96 11.36 -3.89 5.58
C MET A 96 10.01 -3.64 4.89
N HIS A 97 9.51 -2.40 4.88
CA HIS A 97 8.25 -2.08 4.21
C HIS A 97 8.31 -2.32 2.70
N LYS A 98 9.45 -2.05 2.05
CA LYS A 98 9.65 -2.34 0.63
C LYS A 98 9.51 -3.84 0.36
N ASN A 99 10.24 -4.67 1.10
CA ASN A 99 10.25 -6.12 0.93
C ASN A 99 8.85 -6.73 1.20
N ILE A 100 8.18 -6.27 2.26
CA ILE A 100 6.82 -6.71 2.61
C ILE A 100 5.80 -6.27 1.54
N GLY A 101 5.94 -5.07 0.99
CA GLY A 101 5.12 -4.60 -0.13
C GLY A 101 5.25 -5.50 -1.37
N GLU A 102 6.47 -5.86 -1.74
CA GLU A 102 6.75 -6.79 -2.84
C GLU A 102 6.20 -8.19 -2.56
N GLN A 103 6.34 -8.69 -1.33
CA GLN A 103 5.78 -9.98 -0.92
C GLN A 103 4.24 -10.00 -1.06
N ARG A 104 3.56 -8.93 -0.63
CA ARG A 104 2.10 -8.80 -0.72
C ARG A 104 1.61 -8.69 -2.15
N ASP A 105 2.34 -8.01 -3.02
CA ASP A 105 2.05 -7.95 -4.46
C ASP A 105 2.19 -9.34 -5.11
N ASN A 106 3.23 -10.09 -4.76
CA ASN A 106 3.41 -11.47 -5.21
C ASN A 106 2.29 -12.39 -4.72
N TRP A 107 1.86 -12.23 -3.47
CA TRP A 107 0.69 -12.96 -2.94
C TRP A 107 -0.58 -12.63 -3.70
N ASN A 108 -0.81 -11.36 -4.05
CA ASN A 108 -1.96 -10.95 -4.86
C ASN A 108 -2.00 -11.72 -6.19
N LYS A 109 -0.89 -11.71 -6.92
CA LYS A 109 -0.77 -12.39 -8.23
C LYS A 109 -0.93 -13.90 -8.11
N LEU A 110 -0.28 -14.51 -7.12
CA LEU A 110 -0.32 -15.96 -6.92
C LEU A 110 -1.73 -16.42 -6.54
N LEU A 111 -2.37 -15.76 -5.58
CA LEU A 111 -3.72 -16.11 -5.13
C LEU A 111 -4.76 -15.86 -6.22
N LEU A 112 -4.69 -14.72 -6.91
CA LEU A 112 -5.57 -14.41 -8.04
C LEU A 112 -5.54 -15.52 -9.09
N ASN A 113 -4.35 -15.86 -9.59
CA ASN A 113 -4.18 -16.84 -10.64
C ASN A 113 -4.58 -18.25 -10.18
N SER A 114 -4.21 -18.62 -8.95
CA SER A 114 -4.52 -19.94 -8.40
C SER A 114 -6.03 -20.12 -8.19
N ILE A 115 -6.71 -19.13 -7.60
CA ILE A 115 -8.16 -19.17 -7.36
C ILE A 115 -8.92 -19.20 -8.69
N ASN A 116 -8.52 -18.38 -9.67
CA ASN A 116 -9.14 -18.40 -11.01
C ASN A 116 -8.96 -19.76 -11.67
N MET A 117 -7.75 -20.33 -11.64
CA MET A 117 -7.50 -21.65 -12.22
C MET A 117 -8.31 -22.75 -11.53
N ILE A 118 -8.38 -22.76 -10.20
CA ILE A 118 -9.20 -23.72 -9.43
C ILE A 118 -10.67 -23.58 -9.82
N THR A 119 -11.19 -22.36 -9.86
CA THR A 119 -12.60 -22.05 -10.17
C THR A 119 -12.96 -22.44 -11.60
N LEU A 120 -12.11 -22.10 -12.58
CA LEU A 120 -12.32 -22.44 -13.98
C LEU A 120 -12.18 -23.94 -14.22
N THR A 121 -11.20 -24.60 -13.59
CA THR A 121 -11.06 -26.06 -13.65
C THR A 121 -12.30 -26.76 -13.08
N ALA A 122 -12.81 -26.27 -11.95
CA ALA A 122 -14.05 -26.78 -11.36
C ALA A 122 -15.25 -26.60 -12.30
N ALA A 123 -15.37 -25.43 -12.95
CA ALA A 123 -16.40 -25.15 -13.95
C ALA A 123 -16.28 -26.10 -15.16
N THR A 124 -15.07 -26.31 -15.69
CA THR A 124 -14.84 -27.26 -16.78
C THR A 124 -15.22 -28.67 -16.36
N MET A 125 -14.81 -29.13 -15.17
CA MET A 125 -15.18 -30.45 -14.66
C MET A 125 -16.69 -30.62 -14.49
N ALA A 126 -17.40 -29.58 -14.01
CA ALA A 126 -18.86 -29.59 -13.90
C ALA A 126 -19.55 -29.62 -15.27
N GLY A 127 -19.00 -28.90 -16.26
CA GLY A 127 -19.48 -28.92 -17.64
C GLY A 127 -19.22 -30.25 -18.37
N VAL A 128 -18.05 -30.86 -18.19
CA VAL A 128 -17.76 -32.19 -18.75
C VAL A 128 -18.64 -33.25 -18.10
N ALA A 129 -18.87 -33.14 -16.78
CA ALA A 129 -19.79 -34.02 -16.06
C ALA A 129 -21.23 -33.95 -16.60
N SER A 130 -21.68 -32.83 -17.19
CA SER A 130 -23.04 -32.76 -17.76
C SER A 130 -23.16 -33.37 -19.17
N ALA A 131 -22.06 -33.50 -19.90
CA ALA A 131 -22.02 -34.06 -21.26
C ALA A 131 -21.60 -35.55 -21.30
N GLY A 132 -21.09 -36.11 -20.19
CA GLY A 132 -20.57 -37.47 -20.11
C GLY A 132 -21.63 -38.55 -19.83
N THR A 133 -21.25 -39.82 -20.04
CA THR A 133 -22.11 -40.97 -19.74
C THR A 133 -22.23 -41.24 -18.24
N VAL A 134 -23.36 -41.84 -17.84
CA VAL A 134 -23.71 -42.15 -16.44
C VAL A 134 -22.73 -43.19 -15.86
N GLY A 135 -22.17 -42.96 -14.68
CA GLY A 135 -21.31 -43.93 -13.99
C GLY A 135 -20.23 -43.32 -13.09
N ALA A 136 -19.20 -44.11 -12.75
CA ALA A 136 -18.10 -43.68 -11.87
C ALA A 136 -17.33 -42.42 -12.34
N PRO A 137 -17.08 -42.19 -13.65
CA PRO A 137 -16.44 -40.96 -14.13
C PRO A 137 -17.26 -39.69 -13.84
N LEU A 138 -18.59 -39.78 -13.94
CA LEU A 138 -19.52 -38.70 -13.60
C LEU A 138 -19.40 -38.32 -12.11
N LEU A 139 -19.44 -39.32 -11.22
CA LEU A 139 -19.31 -39.11 -9.78
C LEU A 139 -17.96 -38.49 -9.41
N ALA A 140 -16.88 -38.96 -10.03
CA ALA A 140 -15.53 -38.42 -9.79
C ALA A 140 -15.43 -36.93 -10.20
N LEU A 141 -15.90 -36.57 -11.39
CA LEU A 141 -15.88 -35.18 -11.87
C LEU A 141 -16.79 -34.26 -11.05
N LYS A 142 -17.95 -34.76 -10.63
CA LYS A 142 -18.88 -34.07 -9.75
C LYS A 142 -18.24 -33.75 -8.40
N LEU A 143 -17.71 -34.77 -7.71
CA LEU A 143 -17.06 -34.60 -6.42
C LEU A 143 -15.83 -33.68 -6.52
N SER A 144 -15.03 -33.83 -7.57
CA SER A 144 -13.85 -32.99 -7.80
C SER A 144 -14.22 -31.53 -8.03
N SER A 145 -15.21 -31.25 -8.89
CA SER A 145 -15.67 -29.88 -9.13
C SER A 145 -16.30 -29.26 -7.88
N THR A 146 -17.09 -30.01 -7.11
CA THR A 146 -17.67 -29.52 -5.85
C THR A 146 -16.56 -29.15 -4.87
N LEU A 147 -15.58 -30.04 -4.67
CA LEU A 147 -14.44 -29.82 -3.79
C LEU A 147 -13.62 -28.59 -4.21
N LEU A 148 -13.32 -28.45 -5.49
CA LEU A 148 -12.54 -27.33 -6.01
C LEU A 148 -13.29 -25.99 -5.85
N PHE A 149 -14.61 -25.95 -6.13
CA PHE A 149 -15.39 -24.76 -5.86
C PHE A 149 -15.44 -24.41 -4.37
N SER A 150 -15.63 -25.40 -3.48
CA SER A 150 -15.58 -25.17 -2.03
C SER A 150 -14.20 -24.66 -1.57
N ALA A 151 -13.11 -25.20 -2.12
CA ALA A 151 -11.76 -24.72 -1.86
C ALA A 151 -11.57 -23.28 -2.34
N ALA A 152 -12.05 -22.95 -3.55
CA ALA A 152 -12.01 -21.59 -4.07
C ALA A 152 -12.81 -20.62 -3.20
N THR A 153 -13.99 -21.01 -2.70
CA THR A 153 -14.77 -20.20 -1.75
C THR A 153 -13.97 -19.91 -0.48
N GLY A 154 -13.37 -20.92 0.14
CA GLY A 154 -12.53 -20.74 1.33
C GLY A 154 -11.33 -19.84 1.07
N MET A 155 -10.62 -20.04 -0.04
CA MET A 155 -9.48 -19.21 -0.43
C MET A 155 -9.89 -17.76 -0.71
N LEU A 156 -11.02 -17.53 -1.37
CA LEU A 156 -11.56 -16.18 -1.61
C LEU A 156 -11.91 -15.48 -0.30
N LEU A 157 -12.53 -16.18 0.67
CA LEU A 157 -12.79 -15.58 1.99
C LEU A 157 -11.50 -15.13 2.67
N ILE A 158 -10.43 -15.92 2.60
CA ILE A 158 -9.12 -15.56 3.17
C ILE A 158 -8.48 -14.40 2.39
N MET A 159 -8.44 -14.48 1.06
CA MET A 159 -7.90 -13.44 0.20
C MET A 159 -8.64 -12.11 0.38
N ASN A 160 -9.96 -12.16 0.55
CA ASN A 160 -10.80 -11.00 0.83
C ASN A 160 -10.66 -10.51 2.28
N LYS A 161 -10.15 -11.30 3.22
CA LYS A 161 -9.79 -10.79 4.54
C LYS A 161 -8.43 -10.09 4.55
N ILE A 162 -7.45 -10.61 3.81
CA ILE A 162 -6.08 -10.07 3.78
C ILE A 162 -5.95 -8.89 2.80
N GLN A 163 -6.64 -8.96 1.66
CA GLN A 163 -6.53 -8.06 0.50
C GLN A 163 -5.10 -7.68 0.13
N PRO A 164 -4.33 -8.62 -0.43
CA PRO A 164 -2.91 -8.41 -0.66
C PRO A 164 -2.58 -7.17 -1.51
N SER A 165 -3.42 -6.79 -2.48
CA SER A 165 -3.24 -5.59 -3.31
C SER A 165 -3.32 -4.27 -2.53
N GLN A 166 -4.38 -4.08 -1.73
CA GLN A 166 -4.50 -2.91 -0.84
C GLN A 166 -3.33 -2.86 0.13
N LEU A 167 -3.05 -4.02 0.72
CA LEU A 167 -2.07 -4.15 1.76
C LEU A 167 -0.64 -3.94 1.24
N ALA A 168 -0.36 -4.26 -0.02
CA ALA A 168 0.90 -3.90 -0.70
C ALA A 168 1.02 -2.38 -0.86
N GLU A 169 -0.07 -1.70 -1.23
CA GLU A 169 -0.08 -0.25 -1.41
C GLU A 169 0.15 0.52 -0.10
N GLU A 170 -0.46 0.05 0.99
CA GLU A 170 -0.19 0.57 2.33
C GLU A 170 1.32 0.52 2.66
N GLN A 171 2.03 -0.54 2.24
CA GLN A 171 3.49 -0.63 2.49
C GLN A 171 4.32 0.22 1.53
N ARG A 172 3.88 0.42 0.28
CA ARG A 172 4.53 1.38 -0.62
C ARG A 172 4.45 2.79 -0.03
N ASN A 173 3.28 3.15 0.52
CA ASN A 173 3.07 4.41 1.21
C ASN A 173 3.94 4.53 2.46
N ALA A 174 4.00 3.51 3.30
CA ALA A 174 4.91 3.46 4.46
C ALA A 174 6.37 3.66 4.03
N THR A 175 6.83 2.92 3.02
CA THR A 175 8.18 3.04 2.44
C THR A 175 8.49 4.47 2.01
N ARG A 176 7.54 5.13 1.32
CA ARG A 176 7.70 6.53 0.89
C ARG A 176 7.84 7.47 2.09
N LEU A 177 6.98 7.33 3.10
CA LEU A 177 7.00 8.20 4.28
C LEU A 177 8.26 8.01 5.13
N PHE A 178 8.72 6.77 5.32
CA PHE A 178 9.99 6.51 5.99
C PHE A 178 11.19 7.04 5.20
N LYS A 179 11.18 6.98 3.86
CA LYS A 179 12.21 7.63 3.03
C LYS A 179 12.23 9.16 3.17
N GLN A 180 11.05 9.76 3.32
CA GLN A 180 10.93 11.20 3.60
C GLN A 180 11.51 11.53 4.98
N LEU A 181 11.18 10.74 6.00
CA LEU A 181 11.72 10.91 7.35
C LEU A 181 13.25 10.70 7.39
N TYR A 182 13.75 9.68 6.70
CA TYR A 182 15.19 9.42 6.54
C TYR A 182 15.91 10.63 5.95
N SER A 183 15.39 11.15 4.83
CA SER A 183 15.95 12.33 4.17
C SER A 183 15.90 13.56 5.08
N HIS A 184 14.81 13.73 5.83
CA HIS A 184 14.67 14.85 6.77
C HIS A 184 15.72 14.80 7.88
N ILE A 185 15.90 13.64 8.53
CA ILE A 185 16.90 13.46 9.60
C ILE A 185 18.31 13.67 9.03
N ARG A 186 18.62 13.15 7.84
CA ARG A 186 19.92 13.34 7.18
C ARG A 186 20.19 14.81 6.87
N THR A 187 19.21 15.54 6.38
CA THR A 187 19.33 16.99 6.13
C THR A 187 19.54 17.75 7.43
N THR A 188 18.82 17.42 8.51
CA THR A 188 19.03 18.04 9.83
C THR A 188 20.45 17.82 10.34
N LEU A 189 20.98 16.60 10.21
CA LEU A 189 22.37 16.27 10.58
C LEU A 189 23.42 17.01 9.73
N ALA A 190 23.11 17.32 8.47
CA ALA A 190 24.04 17.99 7.55
C ALA A 190 24.06 19.51 7.70
N LEU A 191 22.92 20.12 8.07
CA LEU A 191 22.76 21.58 8.11
C LEU A 191 23.10 22.22 9.46
N ARG A 192 22.95 21.48 10.57
CA ARG A 192 23.16 22.03 11.92
C ARG A 192 23.50 20.96 12.94
N ASP A 193 24.00 21.39 14.10
CA ASP A 193 24.10 20.54 15.28
C ASP A 193 22.70 20.14 15.79
N PRO A 194 22.41 18.83 15.90
CA PRO A 194 21.12 18.36 16.38
C PRO A 194 20.81 18.74 17.82
N THR A 195 19.55 19.05 18.07
CA THR A 195 19.02 19.35 19.41
C THR A 195 18.23 18.17 19.99
N ALA A 196 17.96 18.20 21.30
CA ALA A 196 17.06 17.21 21.92
C ALA A 196 15.64 17.23 21.34
N LEU A 197 15.19 18.38 20.80
CA LEU A 197 13.90 18.50 20.12
C LEU A 197 13.90 17.75 18.79
N ASP A 198 14.99 17.81 18.02
CA ASP A 198 15.13 17.06 16.77
C ASP A 198 15.06 15.55 17.00
N VAL A 199 15.72 15.07 18.06
CA VAL A 199 15.66 13.65 18.46
C VAL A 199 14.23 13.25 18.83
N LYS A 200 13.54 14.10 19.61
CA LYS A 200 12.16 13.84 20.03
C LYS A 200 11.20 13.82 18.83
N ASP A 201 11.30 14.80 17.93
CA ASP A 201 10.47 14.90 16.72
C ASP A 201 10.69 13.69 15.79
N ALA A 202 11.95 13.31 15.54
CA ALA A 202 12.28 12.15 14.73
C ALA A 202 11.74 10.84 15.33
N MET A 203 11.84 10.68 16.66
CA MET A 203 11.30 9.54 17.38
C MET A 203 9.76 9.50 17.30
N GLU A 204 9.08 10.62 17.57
CA GLU A 204 7.62 10.70 17.52
C GLU A 204 7.08 10.41 16.11
N LYS A 205 7.73 10.95 15.07
CA LYS A 205 7.39 10.66 13.66
C LYS A 205 7.61 9.20 13.31
N THR A 206 8.70 8.58 13.77
CA THR A 206 8.97 7.15 13.54
C THR A 206 7.85 6.30 14.15
N LEU A 207 7.50 6.55 15.42
CA LEU A 207 6.45 5.81 16.12
C LEU A 207 5.05 6.08 15.54
N ALA A 208 4.79 7.29 15.07
CA ALA A 208 3.53 7.62 14.39
C ALA A 208 3.38 6.84 13.10
N LEU A 209 4.45 6.70 12.29
CA LEU A 209 4.43 5.90 11.07
C LEU A 209 4.29 4.39 11.39
N ASP A 210 4.98 3.88 12.40
CA ASP A 210 4.83 2.48 12.86
C ASP A 210 3.38 2.18 13.26
N LYS A 211 2.70 3.14 13.90
CA LYS A 211 1.30 3.03 14.29
C LYS A 211 0.34 3.17 13.10
N ALA A 212 0.67 4.03 12.14
CA ALA A 212 -0.15 4.26 10.96
C ALA A 212 -0.09 3.08 9.97
N TYR A 213 1.02 2.36 9.92
CA TYR A 213 1.25 1.24 8.98
C TYR A 213 1.69 -0.04 9.71
N PRO A 214 0.80 -0.67 10.49
CA PRO A 214 1.15 -1.89 11.23
C PRO A 214 1.49 -3.04 10.27
N LEU A 215 2.53 -3.80 10.63
CA LEU A 215 2.98 -4.97 9.87
C LEU A 215 2.13 -6.24 10.06
N PRO A 216 1.60 -6.54 11.27
CA PRO A 216 0.88 -7.80 11.51
C PRO A 216 -0.40 -7.93 10.67
N LEU A 217 -0.57 -9.09 10.03
CA LEU A 217 -1.74 -9.45 9.21
C LEU A 217 -2.97 -9.85 10.04
N LEU A 218 -2.76 -10.16 11.32
CA LEU A 218 -3.77 -10.64 12.28
C LEU A 218 -3.63 -9.81 13.56
N GLY A 219 -4.55 -8.88 13.81
CA GLY A 219 -4.49 -7.93 14.93
C GLY A 219 -5.19 -6.59 14.63
N LYS A 220 -4.67 -5.48 15.19
CA LYS A 220 -5.11 -4.10 14.85
C LYS A 220 -4.67 -3.75 13.42
N MET A 221 -5.35 -4.31 12.43
CA MET A 221 -5.17 -3.96 11.02
C MET A 221 -5.93 -2.65 10.75
N ILE A 222 -5.44 -1.86 9.79
CA ILE A 222 -6.27 -0.79 9.23
C ILE A 222 -7.56 -1.46 8.74
N GLU A 223 -8.70 -0.88 9.12
CA GLU A 223 -9.97 -1.47 8.74
C GLU A 223 -10.08 -1.47 7.22
N LYS A 224 -10.11 -2.67 6.63
CA LYS A 224 -10.17 -2.85 5.18
C LYS A 224 -11.46 -2.29 4.57
N PHE A 225 -12.56 -2.39 5.33
CA PHE A 225 -13.90 -2.05 4.89
C PHE A 225 -14.58 -1.10 5.87
N PRO A 226 -14.01 0.08 6.12
CA PRO A 226 -14.57 0.99 7.10
C PRO A 226 -15.98 1.38 6.69
N GLU A 227 -16.86 1.63 7.66
CA GLU A 227 -18.23 2.05 7.38
C GLU A 227 -18.24 3.33 6.53
N LYS A 228 -17.28 4.22 6.80
CA LYS A 228 -17.07 5.47 6.08
C LYS A 228 -15.66 5.53 5.50
N PHE A 229 -15.56 6.02 4.27
CA PHE A 229 -14.28 6.34 3.67
C PHE A 229 -13.71 7.58 4.35
N GLU A 230 -12.49 7.48 4.88
CA GLU A 230 -11.83 8.57 5.61
C GLU A 230 -10.42 8.83 5.06
N PRO A 231 -9.97 10.09 5.02
CA PRO A 231 -8.60 10.44 4.64
C PRO A 231 -7.54 9.70 5.46
N ALA A 232 -6.38 9.44 4.84
CA ALA A 232 -5.25 8.87 5.57
C ALA A 232 -4.64 9.90 6.55
N VAL A 233 -4.38 9.45 7.79
CA VAL A 233 -3.76 10.27 8.83
C VAL A 233 -2.46 9.58 9.26
N TRP A 234 -1.32 10.19 8.92
CA TRP A 234 0.00 9.58 9.14
C TRP A 234 0.90 10.38 10.10
N TRP A 235 0.62 11.67 10.32
CA TRP A 235 1.35 12.49 11.28
C TRP A 235 0.52 12.76 12.52
N PRO A 236 1.13 12.87 13.71
CA PRO A 236 0.42 13.34 14.89
C PRO A 236 -0.09 14.76 14.61
N LYS A 237 -1.33 15.06 15.03
CA LYS A 237 -1.84 16.43 14.98
C LYS A 237 -0.89 17.29 15.76
N THR A 238 -0.25 18.24 15.08
CA THR A 238 0.59 19.25 15.74
C THR A 238 -0.29 19.90 16.79
N GLN A 239 0.03 19.72 18.07
CA GLN A 239 -0.68 20.43 19.13
C GLN A 239 -0.32 21.91 18.99
N GLY A 240 -1.05 22.61 18.14
CA GLY A 240 -1.15 24.05 18.21
C GLY A 240 -1.70 24.34 19.59
N SER A 241 -0.88 24.93 20.47
CA SER A 241 -1.39 25.47 21.72
C SER A 241 -2.61 26.33 21.39
N PRO A 242 -3.77 26.18 22.06
CA PRO A 242 -4.89 27.09 21.88
C PRO A 242 -4.52 28.42 22.53
N ARG A 243 -3.65 29.18 21.87
CA ARG A 243 -3.27 30.51 22.31
C ARG A 243 -4.39 31.43 21.88
N LYS A 244 -5.28 31.71 22.85
CA LYS A 244 -6.39 32.68 22.79
C LYS A 244 -6.21 33.70 21.68
N GLN A 245 -7.20 33.76 20.79
CA GLN A 245 -7.40 34.86 19.84
C GLN A 245 -7.30 36.21 20.58
N ARG A 246 -6.09 36.79 20.64
CA ARG A 246 -5.95 38.22 20.89
C ARG A 246 -5.95 38.85 19.52
N LYS A 247 -7.14 39.27 19.07
CA LYS A 247 -7.32 40.26 18.02
C LYS A 247 -6.50 41.49 18.43
N THR A 248 -5.28 41.58 17.94
CA THR A 248 -4.52 42.83 17.99
C THR A 248 -4.72 43.44 16.63
N GLN A 249 -5.63 44.40 16.59
CA GLN A 249 -5.94 45.21 15.43
C GLN A 249 -4.75 46.13 15.17
N GLY A 250 -3.76 45.64 14.43
CA GLY A 250 -2.62 46.39 13.92
C GLY A 250 -2.63 46.28 12.39
N ARG A 251 -3.06 47.35 11.71
CA ARG A 251 -3.07 47.45 10.25
C ARG A 251 -1.64 47.54 9.71
N ASN A 252 -1.17 46.52 9.00
CA ASN A 252 -0.03 46.60 8.09
C ASN A 252 -0.44 46.04 6.72
N GLY A 253 -0.63 46.93 5.73
CA GLY A 253 -1.28 46.67 4.44
C GLY A 253 -0.48 45.91 3.38
N CYS A 254 0.38 44.96 3.76
CA CYS A 254 1.15 44.13 2.81
C CYS A 254 1.13 42.61 3.14
N SER A 255 0.67 42.21 4.33
CA SER A 255 0.57 40.79 4.74
C SER A 255 -0.72 40.10 4.28
N GLY A 256 -1.79 40.84 4.00
CA GLY A 256 -3.12 40.28 3.71
C GLY A 256 -3.27 39.60 2.34
N ASP A 257 -2.45 39.98 1.34
CA ASP A 257 -2.64 39.50 -0.03
C ASP A 257 -2.34 38.00 -0.18
N LEU A 258 -1.19 37.52 0.34
CA LEU A 258 -0.87 36.08 0.28
C LEU A 258 -1.72 35.27 1.25
N GLU A 259 -2.04 35.82 2.42
CA GLU A 259 -2.95 35.14 3.35
C GLU A 259 -4.29 34.86 2.67
N GLU A 260 -4.85 35.87 1.98
CA GLU A 260 -6.07 35.71 1.23
C GLU A 260 -5.88 34.77 0.03
N GLU A 261 -4.80 34.90 -0.74
CA GLU A 261 -4.49 33.97 -1.84
C GLU A 261 -4.41 32.51 -1.36
N MET A 262 -3.78 32.25 -0.21
CA MET A 262 -3.65 30.91 0.35
C MET A 262 -4.98 30.37 0.91
N ARG A 263 -5.85 31.23 1.44
CA ARG A 263 -7.22 30.85 1.81
C ARG A 263 -8.04 30.45 0.59
N GLN A 264 -7.87 31.18 -0.51
CA GLN A 264 -8.50 30.83 -1.78
C GLN A 264 -7.97 29.49 -2.32
N VAL A 265 -6.67 29.23 -2.19
CA VAL A 265 -6.10 27.90 -2.52
C VAL A 265 -6.71 26.80 -1.64
N ILE A 266 -6.86 27.00 -0.31
CA ILE A 266 -7.55 26.05 0.57
C ILE A 266 -8.98 25.78 0.10
N GLU A 267 -9.71 26.81 -0.32
CA GLU A 267 -11.08 26.66 -0.79
C GLU A 267 -11.17 25.78 -2.05
N VAL A 268 -10.25 25.97 -3.01
CA VAL A 268 -10.13 25.10 -4.18
C VAL A 268 -9.80 23.67 -3.76
N ILE A 269 -8.81 23.47 -2.88
CA ILE A 269 -8.45 22.14 -2.37
C ILE A 269 -9.67 21.44 -1.77
N LYS A 270 -10.42 22.13 -0.90
CA LYS A 270 -11.60 21.55 -0.24
C LYS A 270 -12.68 21.17 -1.24
N ARG A 271 -13.08 22.10 -2.10
CA ARG A 271 -14.24 21.94 -2.99
C ARG A 271 -13.97 21.06 -4.22
N LYS A 272 -12.72 20.98 -4.67
CA LYS A 272 -12.35 20.21 -5.87
C LYS A 272 -11.62 18.96 -5.49
N ASP A 273 -10.41 19.11 -4.98
CA ASP A 273 -9.54 17.97 -4.74
C ASP A 273 -10.11 17.05 -3.63
N SER A 274 -10.29 17.56 -2.41
CA SER A 274 -10.76 16.78 -1.26
C SER A 274 -12.14 16.16 -1.51
N GLU A 275 -13.11 16.93 -2.00
CA GLU A 275 -14.47 16.43 -2.30
C GLU A 275 -14.49 15.32 -3.37
N ASP A 276 -13.81 15.51 -4.50
CA ASP A 276 -13.80 14.51 -5.56
C ASP A 276 -13.06 13.24 -5.14
N TYR A 277 -11.91 13.36 -4.46
CA TYR A 277 -11.17 12.21 -3.97
C TYR A 277 -11.92 11.43 -2.88
N MET A 278 -12.66 12.11 -2.01
CA MET A 278 -13.56 11.44 -1.07
C MET A 278 -14.72 10.72 -1.77
N ARG A 279 -15.30 11.34 -2.80
CA ARG A 279 -16.39 10.75 -3.59
C ARG A 279 -15.92 9.51 -4.34
N LEU A 280 -14.79 9.61 -5.06
CA LEU A 280 -14.20 8.50 -5.81
C LEU A 280 -13.75 7.38 -4.88
N GLY A 281 -13.11 7.73 -3.75
CA GLY A 281 -12.73 6.78 -2.70
C GLY A 281 -13.91 5.99 -2.13
N ASN A 282 -15.02 6.67 -1.83
CA ASN A 282 -16.24 6.02 -1.35
C ASN A 282 -16.89 5.12 -2.41
N LEU A 283 -16.87 5.52 -3.69
CA LEU A 283 -17.36 4.68 -4.78
C LEU A 283 -16.51 3.42 -4.92
N ALA A 284 -15.18 3.56 -4.98
CA ALA A 284 -14.24 2.46 -5.06
C ALA A 284 -14.40 1.50 -3.87
N LEU A 285 -14.57 2.04 -2.66
CA LEU A 285 -14.80 1.24 -1.44
C LEU A 285 -16.10 0.43 -1.53
N LYS A 286 -17.19 1.02 -2.02
CA LYS A 286 -18.46 0.29 -2.23
C LYS A 286 -18.32 -0.83 -3.24
N VAL A 287 -17.65 -0.57 -4.36
CA VAL A 287 -17.37 -1.58 -5.39
C VAL A 287 -16.52 -2.72 -4.80
N ASN A 288 -15.45 -2.39 -4.08
CA ASN A 288 -14.59 -3.37 -3.40
C ASN A 288 -15.40 -4.27 -2.44
N LYS A 289 -16.29 -3.68 -1.63
CA LYS A 289 -17.18 -4.44 -0.72
C LYS A 289 -18.10 -5.40 -1.46
N ILE A 290 -18.74 -4.95 -2.55
CA ILE A 290 -19.66 -5.78 -3.33
C ILE A 290 -18.92 -6.97 -3.95
N LEU A 291 -17.76 -6.73 -4.55
CA LEU A 291 -16.99 -7.78 -5.20
C LEU A 291 -16.45 -8.80 -4.19
N ALA A 292 -15.97 -8.32 -3.03
CA ALA A 292 -15.47 -9.17 -1.95
C ALA A 292 -16.52 -10.12 -1.36
N ILE A 293 -17.80 -9.79 -1.48
CA ILE A 293 -18.91 -10.67 -1.09
C ILE A 293 -19.32 -11.57 -2.27
N SER A 294 -19.36 -11.00 -3.48
CA SER A 294 -19.87 -11.68 -4.68
C SER A 294 -19.01 -12.88 -5.08
N GLY A 295 -17.67 -12.78 -5.01
CA GLY A 295 -16.77 -13.89 -5.38
C GLY A 295 -17.00 -15.16 -4.56
N PRO A 296 -16.90 -15.10 -3.21
CA PRO A 296 -17.22 -16.23 -2.34
C PRO A 296 -18.66 -16.74 -2.51
N LEU A 297 -19.64 -15.85 -2.67
CA LEU A 297 -21.04 -16.24 -2.86
C LEU A 297 -21.24 -17.04 -4.15
N LEU A 298 -20.70 -16.54 -5.27
CA LEU A 298 -20.81 -17.18 -6.58
C LEU A 298 -20.09 -18.53 -6.62
N THR A 299 -18.89 -18.64 -6.03
CA THR A 299 -18.21 -19.94 -5.91
C THR A 299 -18.97 -20.92 -5.01
N GLY A 300 -19.62 -20.44 -3.94
CA GLY A 300 -20.48 -21.26 -3.09
C GLY A 300 -21.72 -21.78 -3.83
N ILE A 301 -22.36 -20.92 -4.62
CA ILE A 301 -23.47 -21.32 -5.53
C ILE A 301 -22.97 -22.34 -6.56
N ALA A 302 -21.78 -22.12 -7.12
CA ALA A 302 -21.19 -23.04 -8.08
C ALA A 302 -20.88 -24.41 -7.45
N ALA A 303 -20.41 -24.45 -6.20
CA ALA A 303 -20.22 -25.68 -5.45
C ALA A 303 -21.55 -26.43 -5.23
N ALA A 304 -22.61 -25.72 -4.82
CA ALA A 304 -23.94 -26.30 -4.66
C ALA A 304 -24.47 -26.84 -6.00
N GLY A 305 -24.40 -26.05 -7.07
CA GLY A 305 -24.79 -26.49 -8.42
C GLY A 305 -24.02 -27.72 -8.88
N SER A 306 -22.71 -27.74 -8.66
CA SER A 306 -21.83 -28.87 -8.95
C SER A 306 -22.27 -30.14 -8.19
N ALA A 307 -22.62 -30.00 -6.90
CA ALA A 307 -23.10 -31.10 -6.06
C ALA A 307 -24.45 -31.70 -6.51
N PHE A 308 -25.17 -31.06 -7.44
CA PHE A 308 -26.40 -31.58 -8.04
C PHE A 308 -26.27 -31.90 -9.55
N VAL A 309 -25.05 -31.83 -10.12
CA VAL A 309 -24.82 -32.28 -11.51
C VAL A 309 -25.25 -33.74 -11.66
N GLY A 310 -25.94 -34.03 -12.78
CA GLY A 310 -26.56 -35.32 -13.07
C GLY A 310 -27.99 -35.50 -12.52
N HIS A 311 -28.51 -34.54 -11.72
CA HIS A 311 -29.87 -34.59 -11.15
C HIS A 311 -30.84 -33.61 -11.83
N GLY A 312 -30.41 -32.95 -12.92
CA GLY A 312 -31.24 -32.03 -13.71
C GLY A 312 -30.40 -31.15 -14.64
N SER A 313 -30.98 -30.72 -15.76
CA SER A 313 -30.30 -29.92 -16.81
C SER A 313 -29.74 -28.59 -16.28
N TRP A 314 -30.39 -27.99 -15.29
CA TRP A 314 -30.02 -26.67 -14.76
C TRP A 314 -28.83 -26.68 -13.79
N ALA A 315 -28.56 -27.78 -13.08
CA ALA A 315 -27.52 -27.81 -12.04
C ALA A 315 -26.12 -27.57 -12.61
N ALA A 316 -25.83 -28.15 -13.78
CA ALA A 316 -24.57 -27.93 -14.48
C ALA A 316 -24.46 -26.51 -15.05
N ILE A 317 -25.55 -25.95 -15.58
CA ILE A 317 -25.58 -24.56 -16.06
C ILE A 317 -25.28 -23.61 -14.91
N VAL A 318 -25.91 -23.79 -13.74
CA VAL A 318 -25.65 -23.00 -12.54
C VAL A 318 -24.18 -23.12 -12.11
N ALA A 319 -23.63 -24.34 -12.05
CA ALA A 319 -22.24 -24.55 -11.66
C ALA A 319 -21.25 -23.83 -12.58
N VAL A 320 -21.43 -23.98 -13.89
CA VAL A 320 -20.54 -23.38 -14.91
C VAL A 320 -20.69 -21.86 -14.93
N THR A 321 -21.93 -21.34 -14.96
CA THR A 321 -22.17 -19.89 -15.06
C THR A 321 -21.75 -19.16 -13.80
N ALA A 322 -22.09 -19.66 -12.61
CA ALA A 322 -21.66 -19.07 -11.35
C ALA A 322 -20.14 -19.18 -11.15
N GLY A 323 -19.52 -20.30 -11.54
CA GLY A 323 -18.07 -20.45 -11.50
C GLY A 323 -17.34 -19.49 -12.44
N ALA A 324 -17.82 -19.33 -13.67
CA ALA A 324 -17.26 -18.37 -14.63
C ALA A 324 -17.39 -16.93 -14.13
N LEU A 325 -18.57 -16.54 -13.63
CA LEU A 325 -18.81 -15.22 -13.05
C LEU A 325 -17.96 -14.98 -11.79
N ALA A 326 -17.75 -16.01 -10.96
CA ALA A 326 -16.87 -15.89 -9.80
C ALA A 326 -15.43 -15.56 -10.21
N SER A 327 -14.93 -16.19 -11.29
CA SER A 327 -13.59 -15.90 -11.80
C SER A 327 -13.49 -14.50 -12.41
N THR A 328 -14.52 -14.00 -13.09
CA THR A 328 -14.51 -12.62 -13.60
C THR A 328 -14.56 -11.60 -12.45
N VAL A 329 -15.39 -11.83 -11.44
CA VAL A 329 -15.44 -10.99 -10.22
C VAL A 329 -14.10 -10.97 -9.50
N ASN A 330 -13.48 -12.13 -9.29
CA ASN A 330 -12.16 -12.24 -8.66
C ASN A 330 -11.08 -11.50 -9.46
N THR A 331 -11.14 -11.58 -10.80
CA THR A 331 -10.23 -10.84 -11.70
C THR A 331 -10.46 -9.34 -11.61
N PHE A 332 -11.70 -8.88 -11.55
CA PHE A 332 -12.00 -7.46 -11.40
C PHE A 332 -11.53 -6.92 -10.05
N GLU A 333 -11.82 -7.63 -8.95
CA GLU A 333 -11.45 -7.23 -7.59
C GLU A 333 -9.93 -7.18 -7.40
N HIS A 334 -9.26 -8.30 -7.64
CA HIS A 334 -7.84 -8.48 -7.29
C HIS A 334 -6.89 -8.25 -8.46
N GLY A 335 -7.31 -8.56 -9.68
CA GLY A 335 -6.56 -8.26 -10.90
C GLY A 335 -6.64 -6.79 -11.30
N GLY A 336 -7.81 -6.16 -11.13
CA GLY A 336 -7.98 -4.71 -11.25
C GLY A 336 -7.41 -3.92 -10.07
N GLN A 337 -6.89 -4.60 -9.05
CA GLN A 337 -6.28 -4.01 -7.85
C GLN A 337 -7.16 -2.94 -7.18
N ILE A 338 -8.47 -3.20 -7.06
CA ILE A 338 -9.43 -2.20 -6.54
C ILE A 338 -9.08 -1.79 -5.10
N GLY A 339 -8.49 -2.70 -4.33
CA GLY A 339 -7.94 -2.38 -3.00
C GLY A 339 -6.84 -1.33 -3.01
N MET A 340 -5.91 -1.43 -3.96
CA MET A 340 -4.85 -0.44 -4.17
C MET A 340 -5.46 0.92 -4.55
N VAL A 341 -6.49 0.92 -5.41
CA VAL A 341 -7.19 2.14 -5.82
C VAL A 341 -7.88 2.83 -4.64
N VAL A 342 -8.52 2.06 -3.75
CA VAL A 342 -9.12 2.61 -2.51
C VAL A 342 -8.05 3.29 -1.66
N GLU A 343 -6.90 2.64 -1.45
CA GLU A 343 -5.82 3.22 -0.64
C GLU A 343 -5.17 4.44 -1.32
N MET A 344 -5.05 4.42 -2.66
CA MET A 344 -4.58 5.57 -3.44
C MET A 344 -5.46 6.80 -3.18
N TYR A 345 -6.79 6.66 -3.31
CA TYR A 345 -7.71 7.75 -3.00
C TYR A 345 -7.65 8.18 -1.54
N ARG A 346 -7.46 7.22 -0.62
CA ARG A 346 -7.34 7.51 0.82
C ARG A 346 -6.13 8.37 1.11
N ASN A 347 -5.02 8.06 0.44
CA ASN A 347 -3.77 8.78 0.55
C ASN A 347 -3.84 10.18 -0.08
N CYS A 348 -4.53 10.34 -1.22
CA CYS A 348 -4.76 11.65 -1.84
C CYS A 348 -5.62 12.55 -0.94
N ALA A 349 -6.74 12.04 -0.43
CA ALA A 349 -7.59 12.78 0.51
C ALA A 349 -6.82 13.17 1.79
N GLY A 350 -5.96 12.28 2.31
CA GLY A 350 -5.09 12.56 3.45
C GLY A 350 -4.06 13.65 3.16
N PHE A 351 -3.50 13.64 1.95
CA PHE A 351 -2.54 14.65 1.50
C PHE A 351 -3.17 16.04 1.46
N PHE A 352 -4.38 16.16 0.90
CA PHE A 352 -5.09 17.42 0.86
C PHE A 352 -5.51 17.90 2.25
N THR A 353 -5.99 17.01 3.11
CA THR A 353 -6.29 17.34 4.52
C THR A 353 -5.07 17.93 5.22
N LEU A 354 -3.90 17.31 5.06
CA LEU A 354 -2.66 17.80 5.66
C LEU A 354 -2.15 19.09 5.02
N MET A 355 -2.41 19.30 3.73
CA MET A 355 -2.08 20.56 3.07
C MET A 355 -2.94 21.69 3.61
N GLU A 356 -4.25 21.48 3.74
CA GLU A 356 -5.18 22.44 4.34
C GLU A 356 -4.76 22.81 5.77
N GLU A 357 -4.53 21.80 6.62
CA GLU A 357 -4.08 22.02 8.00
C GLU A 357 -2.71 22.74 8.04
N SER A 358 -1.78 22.39 7.15
CA SER A 358 -0.47 23.03 7.07
C SER A 358 -0.55 24.49 6.63
N ILE A 359 -1.42 24.81 5.68
CA ILE A 359 -1.60 26.20 5.23
C ILE A 359 -2.28 27.02 6.32
N GLU A 360 -3.36 26.50 6.91
CA GLU A 360 -4.12 27.19 7.97
C GLU A 360 -3.25 27.48 9.20
N THR A 361 -2.45 26.51 9.65
CA THR A 361 -1.54 26.68 10.78
C THR A 361 -0.42 27.68 10.49
N SER A 362 0.12 27.69 9.27
CA SER A 362 1.18 28.62 8.86
C SER A 362 0.67 30.06 8.79
N ILE A 363 -0.54 30.27 8.27
CA ILE A 363 -1.21 31.59 8.24
C ILE A 363 -1.49 32.12 9.66
N GLN A 364 -1.89 31.25 10.59
CA GLN A 364 -2.21 31.65 11.96
C GLN A 364 -0.98 31.97 12.82
N GLN A 365 0.23 31.64 12.35
CA GLN A 365 1.46 31.81 13.11
C GLN A 365 1.92 33.28 13.10
N ARG A 366 2.18 33.84 14.29
CA ARG A 366 2.57 35.26 14.46
C ARG A 366 3.88 35.65 13.79
N ASP A 367 4.73 34.69 13.44
CA ASP A 367 6.04 34.93 12.80
C ASP A 367 5.97 34.90 11.26
N PHE A 368 4.79 34.68 10.67
CA PHE A 368 4.56 34.62 9.21
C PHE A 368 4.87 35.96 8.48
N GLU A 369 5.12 37.04 9.23
CA GLU A 369 5.41 38.36 8.67
C GLU A 369 6.85 38.52 8.14
N LYS A 370 7.75 37.55 8.39
CA LYS A 370 9.09 37.57 7.79
C LYS A 370 9.01 37.23 6.29
N SER A 371 9.46 38.16 5.44
CA SER A 371 9.36 38.04 3.98
C SER A 371 9.95 36.73 3.42
N GLU A 372 11.08 36.28 3.96
CA GLU A 372 11.79 35.08 3.49
C GLU A 372 11.03 33.78 3.83
N ASP A 373 10.43 33.70 5.03
CA ASP A 373 9.60 32.56 5.46
C ASP A 373 8.32 32.47 4.62
N ARG A 374 7.80 33.62 4.17
CA ARG A 374 6.60 33.73 3.32
C ARG A 374 6.85 33.21 1.90
N GLU A 375 7.95 33.60 1.26
CA GLU A 375 8.31 33.12 -0.08
C GLU A 375 8.62 31.62 -0.09
N MET A 376 9.37 31.14 0.91
CA MET A 376 9.65 29.70 1.06
C MET A 376 8.38 28.89 1.29
N PHE A 377 7.44 29.42 2.08
CA PHE A 377 6.14 28.79 2.31
C PHE A 377 5.32 28.70 1.01
N GLU A 378 5.18 29.80 0.29
CA GLU A 378 4.46 29.83 -0.99
C GLU A 378 5.07 28.85 -2.00
N MET A 379 6.41 28.83 -2.11
CA MET A 379 7.14 27.90 -2.95
C MET A 379 6.89 26.44 -2.55
N ASN A 380 6.87 26.13 -1.25
CA ASN A 380 6.59 24.80 -0.75
C ASN A 380 5.16 24.33 -1.12
N VAL A 381 4.16 25.20 -0.93
CA VAL A 381 2.77 24.91 -1.32
C VAL A 381 2.66 24.71 -2.84
N ALA A 382 3.26 25.59 -3.63
CA ALA A 382 3.26 25.50 -5.09
C ALA A 382 3.86 24.16 -5.56
N LEU A 383 5.04 23.80 -5.05
CA LEU A 383 5.71 22.56 -5.41
C LEU A 383 4.93 21.32 -4.97
N LYS A 384 4.33 21.33 -3.77
CA LYS A 384 3.45 20.23 -3.32
C LYS A 384 2.21 20.08 -4.18
N LEU A 385 1.69 21.16 -4.77
CA LEU A 385 0.58 21.11 -5.72
C LEU A 385 1.02 20.90 -7.17
N GLY A 386 2.32 20.78 -7.45
CA GLY A 386 2.84 20.64 -8.82
C GLY A 386 2.66 21.90 -9.68
N ARG A 387 2.62 23.07 -9.06
CA ARG A 387 2.43 24.37 -9.70
C ARG A 387 3.69 25.23 -9.62
N SER A 388 3.87 26.13 -10.59
CA SER A 388 4.75 27.27 -10.40
C SER A 388 4.11 28.30 -9.46
N LEU A 389 4.90 29.21 -8.89
CA LEU A 389 4.40 30.31 -8.07
C LEU A 389 3.33 31.15 -8.81
N SER A 390 3.60 31.50 -10.06
CA SER A 390 2.64 32.24 -10.89
C SER A 390 1.32 31.50 -11.08
N GLN A 391 1.36 30.19 -11.31
CA GLN A 391 0.17 29.36 -11.47
C GLN A 391 -0.62 29.17 -10.17
N LEU A 392 0.04 29.26 -9.01
CA LEU A 392 -0.62 29.22 -7.71
C LEU A 392 -1.36 30.53 -7.44
N ARG A 393 -0.72 31.68 -7.69
CA ARG A 393 -1.36 33.00 -7.56
C ARG A 393 -2.50 33.19 -8.56
N ASP A 394 -2.34 32.73 -9.79
CA ASP A 394 -3.39 32.79 -10.79
C ASP A 394 -4.60 31.92 -10.39
N LEU A 395 -4.37 30.74 -9.79
CA LEU A 395 -5.44 29.90 -9.24
C LEU A 395 -6.20 30.64 -8.13
N ALA A 396 -5.48 31.25 -7.19
CA ALA A 396 -6.08 32.04 -6.13
C ALA A 396 -6.92 33.21 -6.67
N ARG A 397 -6.39 33.96 -7.64
CA ARG A 397 -7.13 35.07 -8.29
C ARG A 397 -8.39 34.60 -9.01
N LYS A 398 -8.34 33.49 -9.75
CA LYS A 398 -9.51 32.89 -10.39
C LYS A 398 -10.54 32.43 -9.36
N SER A 399 -10.09 31.91 -8.21
CA SER A 399 -10.98 31.52 -7.13
C SER A 399 -11.72 32.71 -6.55
N SER A 400 -10.99 33.79 -6.23
CA SER A 400 -11.60 35.03 -5.76
C SER A 400 -12.61 35.60 -6.76
N SER A 401 -12.29 35.63 -8.06
CA SER A 401 -13.22 36.15 -9.07
C SER A 401 -14.46 35.27 -9.23
N SER A 402 -14.32 33.94 -9.15
CA SER A 402 -15.44 33.01 -9.26
C SER A 402 -16.49 33.22 -8.16
N HIS A 403 -16.04 33.59 -6.95
CA HIS A 403 -16.92 33.92 -5.83
C HIS A 403 -17.71 35.22 -6.07
N VAL A 404 -17.13 36.18 -6.79
CA VAL A 404 -17.79 37.45 -7.14
C VAL A 404 -18.80 37.23 -8.27
N ASP A 405 -18.45 36.42 -9.26
CA ASP A 405 -19.25 36.20 -10.46
C ASP A 405 -20.31 35.07 -10.29
N GLY A 406 -20.31 34.37 -9.15
CA GLY A 406 -21.19 33.22 -8.90
C GLY A 406 -20.91 32.01 -9.80
N SER A 407 -19.73 31.96 -10.43
CA SER A 407 -19.31 30.87 -11.31
C SER A 407 -18.55 29.82 -10.53
N THR A 408 -18.56 28.56 -11.00
CA THR A 408 -17.76 27.51 -10.40
C THR A 408 -16.39 27.47 -11.05
N ILE A 409 -15.33 27.46 -10.25
CA ILE A 409 -13.97 27.16 -10.72
C ILE A 409 -14.01 25.72 -11.25
N ASP A 410 -13.47 25.45 -12.44
CA ASP A 410 -13.37 24.08 -12.96
C ASP A 410 -11.99 23.46 -12.73
N GLU A 411 -11.02 24.27 -12.32
CA GLU A 411 -9.62 23.89 -12.14
C GLU A 411 -9.36 23.29 -10.74
N PHE A 412 -8.68 22.14 -10.68
CA PHE A 412 -8.18 21.52 -9.43
C PHE A 412 -6.99 22.29 -8.86
N ALA A 413 -6.81 22.26 -7.54
CA ALA A 413 -5.63 22.85 -6.92
C ALA A 413 -4.37 22.04 -7.25
N SER A 414 -4.44 20.71 -7.20
CA SER A 414 -3.32 19.85 -7.58
C SER A 414 -3.19 19.73 -9.09
N LYS A 415 -1.95 19.72 -9.59
CA LYS A 415 -1.59 19.25 -10.94
C LYS A 415 -0.89 17.90 -10.93
N LEU A 416 -0.68 17.32 -9.75
CA LEU A 416 0.07 16.07 -9.58
C LEU A 416 -0.81 14.83 -9.65
N PHE A 417 -2.11 14.97 -9.36
CA PHE A 417 -3.05 13.87 -9.23
C PHE A 417 -4.26 14.10 -10.12
#